data_AF-A0A2L2X8V4-F1
#
_entry.id   AF-A0A2L2X8V4-F1
#
_cell.length_a   1.000
_cell.length_b   1.000
_cell.length_c   1.000
_cell.angle_alpha   90.00
_cell.angle_beta   90.00
_cell.angle_gamma   90.00
#
_symmetry.space_group_name_H-M   'P 1'
#
loop_
_entity.id
_entity.type
_entity.pdbx_description
1 polymer ?
#
loop_
_entity_poly.entity_id
_entity_poly.type
_entity_poly.pdbx_seq_one_letter_code
_entity_poly.pdbx_strand_id
1 'polypeptide(L)'
;MKAFFSYALGIFLSIILLLALSNVVVSCCKHLGYTKEAGSVAIYLGSILSVLIIGISIGRHIMSNPNAIVIGGVAVPNYLYSEKFEKNFFALDQKTHNENKILKKNNESLKELFDQVYQQKEEHKALLEQLIYVNDIFIRHHNNASRLIRSLLSLWKEGKETWLFEFCNCVLDECVTTLTKDRADKSSAIYFKHNDIMEMYAYNRIDYSSARERKFKISEGFTGSIWAINTPDIVQNVSLDDRFKGEFAPLHEYGSILGYPVHIGSETVGVLCIQSESINGFEQDDLVMVSFYAEICGLAKLCDILKKNNC
;
A
#
# COMPACT_ATOMS: atom_id res chain seq x y z
N MET A 1 -22.10 12.90 26.97
CA MET A 1 -22.76 14.00 26.22
C MET A 1 -24.04 13.56 25.50
N LYS A 2 -24.04 12.48 24.70
CA LYS A 2 -25.23 12.03 23.93
C LYS A 2 -26.44 11.60 24.78
N ALA A 3 -26.21 10.91 25.91
CA ALA A 3 -27.30 10.50 26.82
C ALA A 3 -28.04 11.72 27.42
N PHE A 4 -27.30 12.73 27.88
CA PHE A 4 -27.86 13.98 28.41
C PHE A 4 -28.75 14.70 27.39
N PHE A 5 -28.30 14.78 26.13
CA PHE A 5 -29.06 15.41 25.05
C PHE A 5 -30.36 14.65 24.70
N SER A 6 -30.33 13.32 24.77
CA SER A 6 -31.51 12.48 24.54
C SER A 6 -32.56 12.66 25.65
N TYR A 7 -32.13 12.73 26.92
CA TYR A 7 -33.04 13.00 28.04
C TYR A 7 -33.62 14.42 27.98
N ALA A 8 -32.82 15.43 27.63
CA ALA A 8 -33.30 16.81 27.48
C ALA A 8 -34.34 16.95 26.35
N LEU A 9 -34.11 16.31 25.20
CA LEU A 9 -35.05 16.31 24.07
C LEU A 9 -36.35 15.59 24.41
N GLY A 10 -36.27 14.47 25.13
CA GLY A 10 -37.44 13.73 25.61
C GLY A 10 -38.32 14.55 26.56
N ILE A 11 -37.70 15.29 27.49
CA ILE A 11 -38.42 16.19 28.41
C ILE A 11 -39.12 17.30 27.63
N PHE A 12 -38.42 17.91 26.67
CA PHE A 12 -38.98 18.98 25.84
C PHE A 12 -40.20 18.53 25.02
N LEU A 13 -40.12 17.38 24.35
CA LEU A 13 -41.24 16.81 23.58
C LEU A 13 -42.43 16.45 24.48
N SER A 14 -42.16 15.95 25.69
CA SER A 14 -43.20 15.62 26.66
C SER A 14 -43.96 16.87 27.12
N ILE A 15 -43.26 17.99 27.32
CA ILE A 15 -43.86 19.28 27.70
C ILE A 15 -44.77 19.79 26.57
N ILE A 16 -44.32 19.71 25.31
CA ILE A 16 -45.12 20.14 24.15
C ILE A 16 -46.41 19.31 24.04
N LEU A 17 -46.30 17.99 24.16
CA LEU A 17 -47.46 17.10 24.08
C LEU A 17 -48.49 17.40 25.18
N LEU A 18 -48.00 17.70 26.39
CA LEU A 18 -48.84 17.98 27.55
C LEU A 18 -49.56 19.33 27.42
N LEU A 19 -48.89 20.35 26.85
CA LEU A 19 -49.52 21.62 26.49
C LEU A 19 -50.56 21.46 25.37
N ALA A 20 -50.29 20.61 24.37
CA ALA A 20 -51.25 20.33 23.30
C ALA A 20 -52.52 19.63 23.83
N LEU A 21 -52.36 18.61 24.67
CA LEU A 21 -53.49 17.92 25.32
C LEU A 21 -54.29 18.84 26.25
N SER A 22 -53.60 19.71 26.99
CA SER A 22 -54.23 20.74 27.80
C SER A 22 -55.15 21.65 26.97
N ASN A 23 -54.67 22.12 25.81
CA ASN A 23 -55.46 22.98 24.92
C ASN A 23 -56.73 22.28 24.40
N VAL A 24 -56.64 20.98 24.08
CA VAL A 24 -57.82 20.19 23.68
C VAL A 24 -58.84 20.13 24.82
N VAL A 25 -58.41 19.85 26.05
CA VAL A 25 -59.28 19.78 27.22
C VAL A 25 -59.92 21.14 27.53
N VAL A 26 -59.17 22.24 27.42
CA VAL A 26 -59.69 23.61 27.59
C VAL A 26 -60.76 23.92 26.54
N SER A 27 -60.54 23.50 25.30
CA SER A 27 -61.51 23.70 24.21
C SER A 27 -62.82 22.96 24.49
N CYS A 28 -62.74 21.71 24.98
CA CYS A 28 -63.92 20.96 25.42
C CYS A 28 -64.61 21.58 26.65
N CYS A 29 -63.85 22.05 27.64
CA CYS A 29 -64.41 22.70 28.84
C CYS A 29 -65.13 24.02 28.51
N LYS A 30 -64.64 24.79 27.53
CA LYS A 30 -65.32 26.00 27.04
C LYS A 30 -66.70 25.70 26.46
N HIS A 31 -66.87 24.57 25.78
CA HIS A 31 -68.20 24.12 25.29
C HIS A 31 -69.18 23.76 26.41
N LEU A 32 -68.70 23.49 27.62
CA LEU A 32 -69.50 23.18 28.80
C LEU A 32 -69.70 24.39 29.74
N GLY A 33 -69.33 25.61 29.29
CA GLY A 33 -69.53 26.85 30.03
C GLY A 33 -68.47 27.20 31.07
N TYR A 34 -67.36 26.44 31.13
CA TYR A 34 -66.25 26.70 32.06
C TYR A 34 -65.08 27.37 31.34
N THR A 35 -64.66 28.54 31.82
CA THR A 35 -63.48 29.26 31.30
C THR A 35 -62.28 29.04 32.22
N LYS A 36 -61.38 28.12 31.85
CA LYS A 36 -60.06 27.98 32.49
C LYS A 36 -58.94 28.23 31.48
N GLU A 37 -57.83 28.77 31.96
CA GLU A 37 -56.61 28.95 31.17
C GLU A 37 -55.89 27.62 30.94
N ALA A 38 -55.32 27.44 29.74
CA ALA A 38 -54.63 26.23 29.36
C ALA A 38 -53.38 25.94 30.21
N GLY A 39 -52.68 26.96 30.70
CA GLY A 39 -51.56 26.78 31.62
C GLY A 39 -51.99 26.05 32.90
N SER A 40 -53.16 26.38 33.45
CA SER A 40 -53.69 25.74 34.65
C SER A 40 -54.07 24.28 34.39
N VAL A 41 -54.75 24.00 33.26
CA VAL A 41 -55.16 22.63 32.90
C VAL A 41 -53.94 21.72 32.63
N ALA A 42 -52.86 22.26 32.04
CA ALA A 42 -51.61 21.54 31.85
C ALA A 42 -50.98 21.14 33.20
N ILE A 43 -50.96 22.05 34.18
CA ILE A 43 -50.42 21.74 35.52
C ILE A 43 -51.26 20.63 36.20
N TYR A 44 -52.58 20.64 36.05
CA TYR A 44 -53.43 19.56 36.57
C TYR A 44 -53.17 18.22 35.86
N LEU A 45 -53.05 18.20 34.54
CA LEU A 45 -52.73 16.96 33.81
C LEU A 45 -51.34 16.42 34.16
N GLY A 46 -50.34 17.31 34.27
CA GLY A 46 -48.98 16.93 34.67
C GLY A 46 -48.89 16.42 36.10
N SER A 47 -49.62 17.02 37.03
CA SER A 47 -49.70 16.54 38.42
C SER A 47 -50.40 15.17 38.49
N ILE A 48 -51.47 14.94 37.74
CA ILE A 48 -52.12 13.62 37.66
C ILE A 48 -51.17 12.57 37.08
N LEU A 49 -50.48 12.89 35.98
CA LEU A 49 -49.58 11.94 35.32
C LEU A 49 -48.36 11.60 36.19
N SER A 50 -47.80 12.59 36.88
CA SER A 50 -46.69 12.37 37.82
C SER A 50 -47.12 11.53 39.02
N VAL A 51 -48.31 11.79 39.59
CA VAL A 51 -48.89 10.95 40.65
C VAL A 51 -49.09 9.51 40.17
N LEU A 52 -49.53 9.29 38.92
CA LEU A 52 -49.67 7.95 38.35
C LEU A 52 -48.32 7.25 38.17
N ILE A 53 -47.31 7.92 37.61
CA ILE A 53 -45.97 7.35 37.40
C ILE A 53 -45.30 7.01 38.73
N ILE A 54 -45.36 7.94 39.69
CA ILE A 54 -44.83 7.73 41.04
C ILE A 54 -45.60 6.60 41.71
N GLY A 55 -46.93 6.56 41.58
CA GLY A 55 -47.78 5.49 42.10
C GLY A 55 -47.43 4.12 41.53
N ILE A 56 -47.20 4.01 40.22
CA ILE A 56 -46.77 2.75 39.58
C ILE A 56 -45.37 2.34 40.04
N SER A 57 -44.45 3.30 40.17
CA SER A 57 -43.08 3.04 40.64
C SER A 57 -43.06 2.54 42.08
N ILE A 58 -43.78 3.22 42.97
CA ILE A 58 -43.97 2.82 44.37
C ILE A 58 -44.67 1.46 44.45
N GLY A 59 -45.73 1.25 43.66
CA GLY A 59 -46.45 -0.02 43.61
C GLY A 59 -45.55 -1.19 43.22
N ARG A 60 -44.71 -1.00 42.19
CA ARG A 60 -43.71 -2.01 41.78
C ARG A 60 -42.68 -2.28 42.89
N HIS A 61 -42.19 -1.23 43.55
CA HIS A 61 -41.22 -1.34 44.64
C HIS A 61 -41.80 -2.08 45.86
N ILE A 62 -43.07 -1.82 46.20
CA ILE A 62 -43.78 -2.52 47.27
C ILE A 62 -44.00 -3.99 46.90
N MET A 63 -44.41 -4.30 45.67
CA MET A 63 -44.64 -5.69 45.24
C MET A 63 -43.35 -6.53 45.21
N SER A 64 -42.18 -5.91 45.06
CA SER A 64 -40.88 -6.58 45.01
C SER A 64 -40.14 -6.63 46.36
N ASN A 65 -40.66 -6.06 47.45
CA ASN A 65 -39.95 -5.97 48.72
C ASN A 65 -40.72 -6.69 49.84
N PRO A 66 -40.16 -7.73 50.47
CA PRO A 66 -40.88 -8.51 51.50
C PRO A 66 -41.00 -7.79 52.86
N ASN A 67 -40.28 -6.68 53.05
CA ASN A 67 -40.25 -5.98 54.32
C ASN A 67 -41.58 -5.27 54.64
N ALA A 68 -41.85 -5.09 55.95
CA ALA A 68 -42.98 -4.32 56.41
C ALA A 68 -42.90 -2.86 55.93
N ILE A 69 -44.03 -2.32 55.48
CA ILE A 69 -44.15 -0.94 55.02
C ILE A 69 -44.29 -0.06 56.26
N VAL A 70 -43.39 0.91 56.44
CA VAL A 70 -43.45 1.84 57.56
C VAL A 70 -44.27 3.07 57.15
N ILE A 71 -45.44 3.24 57.78
CA ILE A 71 -46.32 4.40 57.56
C ILE A 71 -46.48 5.12 58.90
N GLY A 72 -45.98 6.36 59.01
CA GLY A 72 -46.10 7.15 60.24
C GLY A 72 -45.45 6.52 61.48
N GLY A 73 -44.36 5.76 61.30
CA GLY A 73 -43.65 5.07 62.39
C GLY A 73 -44.23 3.71 62.80
N VAL A 74 -45.33 3.27 62.18
CA VAL A 74 -45.91 1.94 62.39
C VAL A 74 -45.50 1.01 61.26
N ALA A 75 -44.92 -0.14 61.60
CA ALA A 75 -44.54 -1.17 60.63
C ALA A 75 -45.74 -2.08 60.34
N VAL A 76 -46.26 -2.03 59.11
CA VAL A 76 -47.38 -2.86 58.65
C VAL A 76 -46.85 -3.98 57.76
N PRO A 77 -47.22 -5.26 57.97
CA PRO A 77 -46.80 -6.36 57.10
C PRO A 77 -47.25 -6.13 55.66
N ASN A 78 -46.35 -6.39 54.70
CA ASN A 78 -46.61 -6.13 53.29
C ASN A 78 -47.42 -7.27 52.64
N TYR A 79 -48.75 -7.15 52.64
CA TYR A 79 -49.65 -8.11 52.00
C TYR A 79 -49.64 -8.06 50.46
N LEU A 80 -49.03 -7.04 49.86
CA LEU A 80 -48.97 -6.84 48.41
C LEU A 80 -47.70 -7.42 47.78
N TYR A 81 -46.77 -7.92 48.60
CA TYR A 81 -45.57 -8.61 48.15
C TYR A 81 -45.93 -9.87 47.34
N SER A 82 -45.27 -10.06 46.20
CA SER A 82 -45.42 -11.25 45.38
C SER A 82 -44.06 -11.83 45.01
N GLU A 83 -43.73 -12.97 45.60
CA GLU A 83 -42.49 -13.71 45.32
C GLU A 83 -42.35 -14.07 43.83
N LYS A 84 -43.47 -14.34 43.14
CA LYS A 84 -43.49 -14.62 41.69
C LYS A 84 -43.16 -13.38 40.85
N PHE A 85 -43.60 -12.20 41.27
CA PHE A 85 -43.28 -10.93 40.60
C PHE A 85 -41.80 -10.57 40.81
N GLU A 86 -41.31 -10.70 42.03
CA GLU A 86 -39.91 -10.47 42.39
C GLU A 86 -38.97 -11.37 41.56
N LYS A 87 -39.21 -12.68 41.54
CA LYS A 87 -38.40 -13.64 40.77
C LYS A 87 -38.39 -13.35 39.27
N ASN A 88 -39.53 -13.00 38.68
CA ASN A 88 -39.62 -12.69 37.25
C ASN A 88 -38.90 -11.38 36.90
N PHE A 89 -39.01 -10.34 37.74
CA PHE A 89 -38.34 -9.06 37.53
C PHE A 89 -36.82 -9.21 37.60
N PHE A 90 -36.29 -9.88 38.64
CA PHE A 90 -34.86 -10.14 38.75
C PHE A 90 -34.32 -11.07 37.66
N ALA A 91 -35.07 -12.10 37.27
CA ALA A 91 -34.67 -12.99 36.18
C ALA A 91 -34.57 -12.25 34.83
N LEU A 92 -35.50 -11.32 34.56
CA LEU A 92 -35.49 -10.51 33.35
C LEU A 92 -34.32 -9.51 33.34
N ASP A 93 -34.07 -8.84 34.47
CA ASP A 93 -32.95 -7.91 34.62
C ASP A 93 -31.59 -8.62 34.48
N GLN A 94 -31.43 -9.78 35.14
CA GLN A 94 -30.22 -10.60 35.04
C GLN A 94 -30.00 -11.13 33.63
N LYS A 95 -31.07 -11.59 32.94
CA LYS A 95 -31.00 -12.00 31.53
C LYS A 95 -30.54 -10.85 30.64
N THR A 96 -31.14 -9.67 30.80
CA THR A 96 -30.79 -8.46 30.04
C THR A 96 -29.34 -8.04 30.30
N HIS A 97 -28.87 -8.12 31.55
CA HIS A 97 -27.49 -7.82 31.91
C HIS A 97 -26.50 -8.81 31.27
N ASN A 98 -26.82 -10.10 31.29
CA ASN A 98 -26.00 -11.15 30.68
C ASN A 98 -25.95 -11.00 29.16
N GLU A 99 -27.08 -10.72 28.50
CA GLU A 99 -27.14 -10.45 27.06
C GLU A 99 -26.30 -9.23 26.69
N ASN A 100 -26.41 -8.13 27.45
CA ASN A 100 -25.57 -6.95 27.22
C ASN A 100 -24.08 -7.23 27.41
N LYS A 101 -23.70 -8.07 28.38
CA LYS A 101 -22.31 -8.48 28.58
C LYS A 101 -21.79 -9.31 27.40
N ILE A 102 -22.60 -10.24 26.89
CA ILE A 102 -22.27 -11.04 25.70
C ILE A 102 -22.15 -10.13 24.47
N LEU A 103 -23.10 -9.22 24.25
CA LEU A 103 -23.07 -8.27 23.15
C LEU A 103 -21.83 -7.38 23.21
N LYS A 104 -21.43 -6.92 24.39
CA LYS A 104 -20.21 -6.14 24.58
C LYS A 104 -18.96 -6.94 24.16
N LYS A 105 -18.86 -8.19 24.61
CA LYS A 105 -17.75 -9.08 24.23
C LYS A 105 -17.73 -9.33 22.72
N ASN A 106 -18.89 -9.60 22.11
CA ASN A 106 -18.98 -9.82 20.67
C ASN A 106 -18.59 -8.57 19.88
N ASN A 107 -18.98 -7.37 20.35
CA ASN A 107 -18.57 -6.11 19.74
C ASN A 107 -17.05 -5.88 19.85
N GLU A 108 -16.44 -6.24 20.97
CA GLU A 108 -14.99 -6.18 21.16
C GLU A 108 -14.27 -7.13 20.19
N SER A 109 -14.69 -8.40 20.11
CA SER A 109 -14.13 -9.37 19.16
C SER A 109 -14.35 -8.98 17.70
N LEU A 110 -15.51 -8.40 17.37
CA LEU A 110 -15.78 -7.91 16.02
C LEU A 110 -14.85 -6.74 15.66
N LYS A 111 -14.57 -5.86 16.61
CA LYS A 111 -13.61 -4.76 16.41
C LYS A 111 -12.21 -5.30 16.15
N GLU A 112 -11.74 -6.28 16.91
CA GLU A 112 -10.44 -6.93 16.69
C GLU A 112 -10.35 -7.57 15.29
N LEU A 113 -11.42 -8.25 14.85
CA LEU A 113 -11.48 -8.81 13.49
C LEU A 113 -11.44 -7.71 12.42
N PHE A 114 -12.14 -6.59 12.62
CA PHE A 114 -12.08 -5.45 11.70
C PHE A 114 -10.66 -4.87 11.61
N ASP A 115 -9.98 -4.71 12.74
CA ASP A 115 -8.61 -4.19 12.78
C ASP A 115 -7.64 -5.14 12.04
N GLN A 116 -7.79 -6.47 12.24
CA GLN A 116 -7.01 -7.48 11.51
C GLN A 116 -7.25 -7.43 9.99
N VAL A 117 -8.51 -7.38 9.56
CA VAL A 117 -8.86 -7.30 8.13
C VAL A 117 -8.33 -6.00 7.51
N TYR A 118 -8.38 -4.89 8.26
CA TYR A 118 -7.85 -3.61 7.79
C TYR A 118 -6.33 -3.67 7.62
N GLN A 119 -5.60 -4.25 8.58
CA GLN A 119 -4.16 -4.45 8.46
C GLN A 119 -3.81 -5.34 7.26
N GLN A 120 -4.49 -6.47 7.10
CA GLN A 120 -4.26 -7.39 5.97
C GLN A 120 -4.53 -6.70 4.62
N LYS A 121 -5.53 -5.81 4.56
CA LYS A 121 -5.82 -5.03 3.36
C LYS A 121 -4.68 -4.08 3.00
N GLU A 122 -4.07 -3.40 3.97
CA GLU A 122 -2.92 -2.51 3.72
C GLU A 122 -1.69 -3.30 3.28
N GLU A 123 -1.44 -4.48 3.86
CA GLU A 123 -0.36 -5.39 3.44
C GLU A 123 -0.57 -5.86 1.98
N HIS A 124 -1.78 -6.30 1.63
CA HIS A 124 -2.11 -6.68 0.25
C HIS A 124 -2.00 -5.51 -0.73
N LYS A 125 -2.32 -4.30 -0.30
CA LYS A 125 -2.17 -3.09 -1.13
C LYS A 125 -0.69 -2.82 -1.44
N ALA A 126 0.18 -2.86 -0.44
CA ALA A 126 1.62 -2.69 -0.63
C ALA A 126 2.19 -3.76 -1.59
N LEU A 127 1.76 -5.02 -1.43
CA LEU A 127 2.14 -6.11 -2.34
C LEU A 127 1.65 -5.86 -3.78
N LEU A 128 0.42 -5.38 -3.95
CA LEU A 128 -0.13 -5.06 -5.27
C LEU A 128 0.64 -3.93 -5.95
N GLU A 129 1.04 -2.91 -5.21
CA GLU A 129 1.88 -1.81 -5.72
C GLU A 129 3.24 -2.32 -6.21
N GLN A 130 3.88 -3.21 -5.45
CA GLN A 130 5.12 -3.87 -5.88
C GLN A 130 4.92 -4.72 -7.14
N LEU A 131 3.82 -5.48 -7.22
CA LEU A 131 3.51 -6.31 -8.37
C LEU A 131 3.28 -5.47 -9.63
N ILE A 132 2.54 -4.36 -9.52
CA ILE A 132 2.33 -3.41 -10.62
C ILE A 132 3.68 -2.85 -11.09
N TYR A 133 4.55 -2.45 -10.16
CA TYR A 133 5.87 -1.92 -10.48
C TYR A 133 6.71 -2.91 -11.30
N VAL A 134 6.78 -4.18 -10.85
CA VAL A 134 7.52 -5.23 -11.54
C VAL A 134 6.89 -5.53 -12.92
N ASN A 135 5.56 -5.62 -12.99
CA ASN A 135 4.85 -5.86 -14.24
C ASN A 135 5.11 -4.76 -15.29
N ASP A 136 5.19 -3.50 -14.87
CA ASP A 136 5.54 -2.39 -15.77
C ASP A 136 6.96 -2.51 -16.34
N ILE A 137 7.91 -3.06 -15.57
CA ILE A 137 9.25 -3.37 -16.06
C ILE A 137 9.18 -4.45 -17.14
N PHE A 138 8.45 -5.54 -16.89
CA PHE A 138 8.30 -6.63 -17.88
C PHE A 138 7.60 -6.18 -19.16
N ILE A 139 6.53 -5.39 -19.07
CA ILE A 139 5.85 -4.81 -20.24
C ILE A 139 6.82 -3.93 -21.03
N ARG A 140 7.60 -3.08 -20.34
CA ARG A 140 8.60 -2.24 -21.01
C ARG A 140 9.67 -3.07 -21.69
N HIS A 141 10.19 -4.09 -21.01
CA HIS A 141 11.16 -5.02 -21.56
C HIS A 141 10.63 -5.69 -22.83
N HIS A 142 9.40 -6.19 -22.82
CA HIS A 142 8.77 -6.80 -23.99
C HIS A 142 8.63 -5.83 -25.17
N ASN A 143 8.21 -4.59 -24.90
CA ASN A 143 8.07 -3.55 -25.92
C ASN A 143 9.44 -3.15 -26.50
N ASN A 144 10.44 -3.03 -25.64
CA ASN A 144 11.82 -2.72 -25.99
C ASN A 144 12.41 -3.82 -26.88
N ALA A 145 12.33 -5.08 -26.45
CA ALA A 145 12.76 -6.24 -27.22
C ALA A 145 12.14 -6.27 -28.63
N SER A 146 10.82 -6.05 -28.70
CA SER A 146 10.10 -5.99 -29.98
C SER A 146 10.59 -4.86 -30.89
N ARG A 147 10.91 -3.69 -30.33
CA ARG A 147 11.45 -2.55 -31.09
C ARG A 147 12.88 -2.82 -31.54
N LEU A 148 13.74 -3.33 -30.67
CA LEU A 148 15.13 -3.65 -31.00
C LEU A 148 15.24 -4.71 -32.09
N ILE A 149 14.41 -5.76 -32.08
CA ILE A 149 14.40 -6.76 -33.17
C ILE A 149 14.05 -6.11 -34.52
N ARG A 150 13.07 -5.20 -34.55
CA ARG A 150 12.72 -4.46 -35.77
C ARG A 150 13.86 -3.53 -36.22
N SER A 151 14.48 -2.81 -35.27
CA SER A 151 15.63 -1.94 -35.54
C SER A 151 16.81 -2.73 -36.09
N LEU A 152 17.13 -3.89 -35.49
CA LEU A 152 18.18 -4.79 -35.95
C LEU A 152 17.98 -5.19 -37.41
N LEU A 153 16.79 -5.69 -37.76
CA LEU A 153 16.47 -6.12 -39.12
C LEU A 153 16.53 -4.96 -40.10
N SER A 154 16.01 -3.78 -39.73
CA SER A 154 16.00 -2.60 -40.59
C SER A 154 17.41 -2.07 -40.85
N LEU A 155 18.20 -1.88 -39.79
CA LEU A 155 19.57 -1.34 -39.87
C LEU A 155 20.49 -2.30 -40.63
N TRP A 156 20.37 -3.61 -40.36
CA TRP A 156 21.15 -4.62 -41.07
C TRP A 156 20.85 -4.64 -42.57
N LYS A 157 19.55 -4.54 -42.93
CA LYS A 157 19.08 -4.48 -44.33
C LYS A 157 19.53 -3.20 -45.04
N GLU A 158 19.42 -2.05 -44.39
CA GLU A 158 19.88 -0.77 -44.95
C GLU A 158 21.39 -0.80 -45.19
N GLY A 159 22.13 -1.33 -44.22
CA GLY A 159 23.45 -1.84 -44.46
C GLY A 159 24.58 -0.81 -44.53
N LYS A 160 24.35 0.39 -43.99
CA LYS A 160 25.39 1.41 -43.73
C LYS A 160 26.53 0.85 -42.89
N GLU A 161 27.74 1.41 -43.02
CA GLU A 161 28.89 0.99 -42.21
C GLU A 161 28.69 1.22 -40.70
N THR A 162 27.90 2.23 -40.33
CA THR A 162 27.59 2.62 -38.94
C THR A 162 26.45 1.82 -38.31
N TRP A 163 25.85 0.86 -39.03
CA TRP A 163 24.61 0.20 -38.60
C TRP A 163 24.73 -0.47 -37.21
N LEU A 164 25.87 -1.11 -36.93
CA LEU A 164 26.09 -1.79 -35.65
C LEU A 164 26.22 -0.78 -34.51
N PHE A 165 26.87 0.36 -34.75
CA PHE A 165 26.99 1.45 -33.77
C PHE A 165 25.63 2.06 -33.47
N GLU A 166 24.83 2.36 -34.50
CA GLU A 166 23.46 2.86 -34.34
C GLU A 166 22.59 1.86 -33.56
N PHE A 167 22.70 0.57 -33.89
CA PHE A 167 21.97 -0.48 -33.18
C PHE A 167 22.38 -0.59 -31.71
N CYS A 168 23.68 -0.59 -31.42
CA CYS A 168 24.19 -0.63 -30.05
C CYS A 168 23.71 0.59 -29.25
N ASN A 169 23.65 1.79 -29.83
CA ASN A 169 23.08 2.96 -29.14
C ASN A 169 21.60 2.75 -28.79
N CYS A 170 20.78 2.19 -29.69
CA CYS A 170 19.40 1.83 -29.35
C CYS A 170 19.33 0.83 -28.18
N VAL A 171 20.22 -0.17 -28.17
CA VAL A 171 20.28 -1.14 -27.07
C VAL A 171 20.62 -0.46 -25.73
N LEU A 172 21.62 0.43 -25.73
CA LEU A 172 22.07 1.15 -24.55
C LEU A 172 21.00 2.11 -24.01
N ASP A 173 20.26 2.79 -24.88
CA ASP A 173 19.11 3.62 -24.47
C ASP A 173 18.01 2.78 -23.81
N GLU A 174 17.74 1.59 -24.33
CA GLU A 174 16.62 0.78 -23.91
C GLU A 174 16.91 -0.07 -22.68
N CYS A 175 18.13 -0.60 -22.52
CA CYS A 175 18.46 -1.50 -21.42
C CYS A 175 18.33 -0.82 -20.05
N VAL A 176 18.77 0.43 -19.93
CA VAL A 176 18.66 1.25 -18.72
C VAL A 176 17.20 1.42 -18.29
N THR A 177 16.26 1.46 -19.24
CA THR A 177 14.84 1.65 -18.91
C THR A 177 14.18 0.45 -18.22
N THR A 178 14.83 -0.73 -18.27
CA THR A 178 14.31 -1.97 -17.69
C THR A 178 14.89 -2.33 -16.33
N LEU A 179 15.73 -1.45 -15.79
CA LEU A 179 16.32 -1.66 -14.47
C LEU A 179 15.31 -1.38 -13.35
N THR A 180 15.51 -2.09 -12.24
CA THR A 180 14.65 -2.12 -11.04
C THR A 180 14.86 -0.94 -10.10
N LYS A 181 16.00 -0.26 -10.19
CA LYS A 181 16.31 0.95 -9.39
C LYS A 181 16.32 2.19 -10.28
N ASP A 182 16.58 3.35 -9.67
CA ASP A 182 16.60 4.64 -10.37
C ASP A 182 17.35 4.52 -11.70
N ARG A 183 16.70 5.03 -12.75
CA ARG A 183 17.14 4.92 -14.15
C ARG A 183 17.79 6.21 -14.61
N ALA A 184 17.55 7.31 -13.89
CA ALA A 184 18.04 8.63 -14.28
C ALA A 184 19.55 8.76 -14.04
N ASP A 185 20.08 8.10 -13.00
CA ASP A 185 21.49 8.08 -12.58
C ASP A 185 22.31 6.98 -13.28
N LYS A 186 21.74 6.33 -14.29
CA LYS A 186 22.36 5.21 -14.99
C LYS A 186 22.99 5.65 -16.30
N SER A 187 24.20 5.14 -16.54
CA SER A 187 24.91 5.25 -17.80
C SER A 187 25.34 3.86 -18.27
N SER A 188 25.56 3.68 -19.56
CA SER A 188 25.84 2.35 -20.10
C SER A 188 26.82 2.41 -21.25
N ALA A 189 27.66 1.40 -21.37
CA ALA A 189 28.61 1.24 -22.47
C ALA A 189 28.70 -0.21 -22.89
N ILE A 190 28.93 -0.42 -24.18
CA ILE A 190 29.30 -1.72 -24.71
C ILE A 190 30.74 -1.68 -25.22
N TYR A 191 31.50 -2.68 -24.80
CA TYR A 191 32.86 -2.94 -25.25
C TYR A 191 32.85 -4.12 -26.21
N PHE A 192 33.62 -4.03 -27.29
CA PHE A 192 33.85 -5.17 -28.17
C PHE A 192 35.33 -5.51 -28.25
N LYS A 193 35.61 -6.78 -28.51
CA LYS A 193 36.94 -7.30 -28.78
C LYS A 193 37.52 -6.71 -30.04
N HIS A 194 38.70 -6.12 -29.92
CA HIS A 194 39.58 -5.83 -31.04
C HIS A 194 40.96 -6.42 -30.73
N ASN A 195 41.28 -7.55 -31.36
CA ASN A 195 42.46 -8.38 -31.04
C ASN A 195 42.42 -8.83 -29.57
N ASP A 196 43.47 -8.52 -28.80
CA ASP A 196 43.60 -8.91 -27.39
C ASP A 196 43.15 -7.80 -26.41
N ILE A 197 42.34 -6.85 -26.89
CA ILE A 197 41.92 -5.67 -26.14
C ILE A 197 40.39 -5.49 -26.24
N MET A 198 39.74 -5.20 -25.11
CA MET A 198 38.39 -4.62 -25.08
C MET A 198 38.45 -3.12 -25.27
N GLU A 199 37.77 -2.64 -26.30
CA GLU A 199 37.62 -1.23 -26.60
C GLU A 199 36.15 -0.83 -26.50
N MET A 200 35.88 0.35 -25.93
CA MET A 200 34.53 0.88 -25.88
C MET A 200 34.04 1.14 -27.31
N TYR A 201 32.92 0.53 -27.67
CA TYR A 201 32.35 0.62 -29.01
C TYR A 201 31.20 1.65 -29.08
N ALA A 202 30.32 1.66 -28.08
CA ALA A 202 29.25 2.63 -27.95
C ALA A 202 28.97 2.92 -26.47
N TYR A 203 28.40 4.10 -26.18
CA TYR A 203 28.09 4.54 -24.83
C TYR A 203 26.90 5.49 -24.81
N ASN A 204 26.23 5.53 -23.66
CA ASN A 204 25.10 6.41 -23.37
C ASN A 204 25.28 7.04 -21.99
N ARG A 205 25.12 8.36 -21.91
CA ARG A 205 25.28 9.17 -20.69
C ARG A 205 26.63 8.99 -19.97
N ILE A 206 27.68 8.70 -20.72
CA ILE A 206 29.06 8.68 -20.23
C ILE A 206 29.77 9.93 -20.76
N ASP A 207 30.52 10.60 -19.89
CA ASP A 207 31.32 11.75 -20.28
C ASP A 207 32.39 11.39 -21.32
N TYR A 208 32.63 12.31 -22.25
CA TYR A 208 33.49 12.12 -23.41
C TYR A 208 34.93 11.69 -23.06
N SER A 209 35.49 12.20 -21.97
CA SER A 209 36.86 11.87 -21.54
C SER A 209 37.00 10.39 -21.14
N SER A 210 35.97 9.81 -20.54
CA SER A 210 35.96 8.40 -20.15
C SER A 210 35.75 7.45 -21.32
N ALA A 211 35.11 7.91 -22.39
CA ALA A 211 34.71 7.06 -23.51
C ALA A 211 35.87 6.68 -24.46
N ARG A 212 36.89 7.54 -24.60
CA ARG A 212 37.96 7.37 -25.60
C ARG A 212 39.23 6.69 -25.09
N GLU A 213 39.47 6.69 -23.78
CA GLU A 213 40.79 6.31 -23.23
C GLU A 213 40.82 4.92 -22.57
N ARG A 214 39.66 4.32 -22.30
CA ARG A 214 39.57 3.06 -21.55
C ARG A 214 39.68 1.83 -22.45
N LYS A 215 40.81 1.16 -22.33
CA LYS A 215 41.07 -0.15 -22.94
C LYS A 215 41.40 -1.15 -21.84
N PHE A 216 40.92 -2.37 -21.99
CA PHE A 216 41.16 -3.43 -21.01
C PHE A 216 41.70 -4.67 -21.71
N LYS A 217 42.82 -5.22 -21.24
CA LYS A 217 43.18 -6.60 -21.59
C LYS A 217 42.38 -7.58 -20.75
N ILE A 218 42.52 -8.86 -21.07
CA ILE A 218 41.94 -9.93 -20.26
C ILE A 218 42.41 -9.82 -18.81
N SER A 219 41.49 -9.98 -17.86
CA SER A 219 41.71 -9.86 -16.41
C SER A 219 42.11 -8.46 -15.89
N GLU A 220 42.10 -7.43 -16.73
CA GLU A 220 42.39 -6.05 -16.32
C GLU A 220 41.11 -5.26 -16.01
N GLY A 221 41.10 -4.58 -14.86
CA GLY A 221 39.95 -3.83 -14.38
C GLY A 221 38.67 -4.68 -14.31
N PHE A 222 37.52 -4.01 -14.18
CA PHE A 222 36.24 -4.71 -14.11
C PHE A 222 35.86 -5.38 -15.44
N THR A 223 35.89 -4.62 -16.53
CA THR A 223 35.51 -5.10 -17.87
C THR A 223 36.38 -6.29 -18.32
N GLY A 224 37.71 -6.22 -18.14
CA GLY A 224 38.60 -7.33 -18.47
C GLY A 224 38.44 -8.54 -17.56
N SER A 225 38.05 -8.34 -16.29
CA SER A 225 37.70 -9.44 -15.37
C SER A 225 36.45 -10.18 -15.82
N ILE A 226 35.39 -9.47 -16.23
CA ILE A 226 34.18 -10.09 -16.81
C ILE A 226 34.54 -10.89 -18.06
N TRP A 227 35.41 -10.33 -18.90
CA TRP A 227 35.88 -11.02 -20.10
C TRP A 227 36.63 -12.32 -19.76
N ALA A 228 37.47 -12.31 -18.73
CA ALA A 228 38.24 -13.49 -18.30
C ALA A 228 37.39 -14.59 -17.67
N ILE A 229 36.48 -14.22 -16.75
CA ILE A 229 35.68 -15.18 -15.98
C ILE A 229 34.48 -15.68 -16.80
N ASN A 230 34.04 -14.88 -17.77
CA ASN A 230 32.90 -15.15 -18.62
C ASN A 230 31.57 -15.32 -17.87
N THR A 231 31.42 -14.63 -16.74
CA THR A 231 30.19 -14.59 -15.96
C THR A 231 29.80 -13.15 -15.68
N PRO A 232 28.49 -12.83 -15.61
CA PRO A 232 28.04 -11.52 -15.17
C PRO A 232 28.42 -11.25 -13.72
N ASP A 233 28.59 -9.98 -13.36
CA ASP A 233 28.89 -9.54 -12.00
C ASP A 233 28.29 -8.15 -11.71
N ILE A 234 28.02 -7.90 -10.43
CA ILE A 234 27.58 -6.60 -9.90
C ILE A 234 28.54 -6.17 -8.80
N VAL A 235 29.12 -4.98 -8.95
CA VAL A 235 29.87 -4.33 -7.87
C VAL A 235 28.99 -3.28 -7.25
N GLN A 236 28.52 -3.55 -6.03
CA GLN A 236 27.60 -2.68 -5.31
C GLN A 236 28.28 -1.43 -4.71
N ASN A 237 29.60 -1.49 -4.49
CA ASN A 237 30.39 -0.34 -4.08
C ASN A 237 31.77 -0.36 -4.75
N VAL A 238 31.92 0.47 -5.77
CA VAL A 238 33.12 0.60 -6.60
C VAL A 238 34.35 1.01 -5.78
N SER A 239 34.18 1.84 -4.75
CA SER A 239 35.30 2.30 -3.90
C SER A 239 35.97 1.19 -3.09
N LEU A 240 35.29 0.06 -2.89
CA LEU A 240 35.78 -1.07 -2.11
C LEU A 240 36.41 -2.16 -2.97
N ASP A 241 36.25 -2.11 -4.30
CA ASP A 241 36.65 -3.17 -5.21
C ASP A 241 38.02 -2.89 -5.85
N ASP A 242 38.93 -3.86 -5.74
CA ASP A 242 40.31 -3.73 -6.23
C ASP A 242 40.41 -3.51 -7.74
N ARG A 243 39.40 -3.93 -8.50
CA ARG A 243 39.33 -3.77 -9.97
C ARG A 243 39.15 -2.31 -10.41
N PHE A 244 38.92 -1.40 -9.45
CA PHE A 244 38.74 0.04 -9.66
C PHE A 244 39.82 0.86 -8.95
N LYS A 245 41.02 0.29 -8.75
CA LYS A 245 42.17 0.98 -8.17
C LYS A 245 43.25 1.24 -9.23
N GLY A 246 44.17 2.17 -8.93
CA GLY A 246 45.30 2.49 -9.81
C GLY A 246 44.85 3.05 -11.16
N GLU A 247 45.40 2.51 -12.24
CA GLU A 247 45.10 2.93 -13.63
C GLU A 247 43.65 2.66 -14.06
N PHE A 248 42.92 1.79 -13.34
CA PHE A 248 41.52 1.47 -13.62
C PHE A 248 40.53 2.28 -12.75
N ALA A 249 41.03 3.15 -11.88
CA ALA A 249 40.20 4.01 -11.04
C ALA A 249 39.25 4.87 -11.88
N PRO A 250 37.93 4.94 -11.57
CA PRO A 250 36.96 5.72 -12.32
C PRO A 250 37.42 7.15 -12.57
N LEU A 251 37.31 7.64 -13.80
CA LEU A 251 37.60 9.04 -14.13
C LEU A 251 36.47 9.96 -13.64
N HIS A 252 35.25 9.41 -13.52
CA HIS A 252 34.08 10.04 -12.93
C HIS A 252 33.55 9.12 -11.83
N GLU A 253 33.04 9.70 -10.74
CA GLU A 253 32.53 8.93 -9.61
C GLU A 253 31.20 8.25 -9.98
N TYR A 254 31.21 6.91 -9.99
CA TYR A 254 30.00 6.09 -9.95
C TYR A 254 30.11 5.11 -8.78
N GLY A 255 28.99 4.93 -8.06
CA GLY A 255 28.93 4.14 -6.83
C GLY A 255 28.85 2.63 -7.07
N SER A 256 28.19 2.20 -8.14
CA SER A 256 28.07 0.77 -8.47
C SER A 256 28.14 0.53 -9.97
N ILE A 257 28.46 -0.71 -10.37
CA ILE A 257 28.49 -1.14 -11.77
C ILE A 257 27.92 -2.55 -11.93
N LEU A 258 27.31 -2.81 -13.07
CA LEU A 258 26.87 -4.11 -13.53
C LEU A 258 27.60 -4.43 -14.84
N GLY A 259 28.17 -5.62 -14.94
CA GLY A 259 28.84 -6.11 -16.15
C GLY A 259 28.22 -7.41 -16.62
N TYR A 260 27.92 -7.50 -17.91
CA TYR A 260 27.38 -8.70 -18.54
C TYR A 260 28.20 -9.06 -19.80
N PRO A 261 28.76 -10.28 -19.90
CA PRO A 261 29.52 -10.69 -21.08
C PRO A 261 28.62 -10.82 -22.31
N VAL A 262 29.10 -10.38 -23.47
CA VAL A 262 28.41 -10.49 -24.76
C VAL A 262 29.02 -11.66 -25.53
N HIS A 263 28.21 -12.64 -25.89
CA HIS A 263 28.68 -13.89 -26.51
C HIS A 263 28.35 -14.02 -27.98
N ILE A 264 29.20 -14.76 -28.70
CA ILE A 264 28.87 -15.43 -29.95
C ILE A 264 29.26 -16.90 -29.78
N GLY A 265 28.26 -17.77 -29.69
CA GLY A 265 28.51 -19.17 -29.29
C GLY A 265 29.12 -19.23 -27.90
N SER A 266 30.29 -19.86 -27.76
CA SER A 266 31.02 -19.94 -26.49
C SER A 266 32.07 -18.83 -26.30
N GLU A 267 32.30 -17.97 -27.30
CA GLU A 267 33.30 -16.89 -27.22
C GLU A 267 32.67 -15.60 -26.68
N THR A 268 33.32 -15.01 -25.68
CA THR A 268 33.03 -13.63 -25.25
C THR A 268 33.63 -12.64 -26.26
N VAL A 269 32.77 -11.97 -27.01
CA VAL A 269 33.16 -10.99 -28.05
C VAL A 269 33.02 -9.55 -27.58
N GLY A 270 32.45 -9.33 -26.40
CA GLY A 270 32.29 -8.03 -25.79
C GLY A 270 31.80 -8.09 -24.35
N VAL A 271 31.60 -6.92 -23.75
CA VAL A 271 31.03 -6.77 -22.41
C VAL A 271 30.11 -5.55 -22.41
N LEU A 272 28.87 -5.74 -21.94
CA LEU A 272 27.92 -4.67 -21.66
C LEU A 272 28.08 -4.24 -20.20
N CYS A 273 28.41 -2.97 -19.99
CA CYS A 273 28.58 -2.39 -18.67
C CYS A 273 27.50 -1.32 -18.43
N ILE A 274 26.89 -1.32 -17.25
CA ILE A 274 25.95 -0.29 -16.81
C ILE A 274 26.45 0.26 -15.47
N GLN A 275 26.62 1.56 -15.37
CA GLN A 275 27.09 2.28 -14.19
C GLN A 275 25.94 3.01 -13.53
N SER A 276 26.07 3.24 -12.22
CA SER A 276 25.12 3.96 -11.39
C SER A 276 25.87 4.93 -10.50
N GLU A 277 25.44 6.19 -10.43
CA GLU A 277 26.00 7.16 -9.49
C GLU A 277 25.82 6.69 -8.04
N SER A 278 24.69 6.04 -7.73
CA SER A 278 24.40 5.49 -6.41
C SER A 278 25.19 4.22 -6.10
N ILE A 279 25.63 4.05 -4.84
CA ILE A 279 25.99 2.72 -4.30
C ILE A 279 24.75 1.84 -4.20
N ASN A 280 24.93 0.52 -4.22
CA ASN A 280 23.82 -0.44 -4.22
C ASN A 280 22.79 -0.18 -5.33
N GLY A 281 23.24 0.31 -6.50
CA GLY A 281 22.37 0.79 -7.57
C GLY A 281 21.73 -0.30 -8.42
N PHE A 282 22.05 -1.57 -8.16
CA PHE A 282 21.55 -2.72 -8.92
C PHE A 282 20.99 -3.81 -8.00
N GLU A 283 20.08 -4.61 -8.54
CA GLU A 283 19.56 -5.84 -7.95
C GLU A 283 19.97 -7.06 -8.79
N GLN A 284 19.89 -8.25 -8.21
CA GLN A 284 20.24 -9.48 -8.95
C GLN A 284 19.35 -9.71 -10.17
N ASP A 285 18.08 -9.32 -10.08
CA ASP A 285 17.11 -9.42 -11.19
C ASP A 285 17.48 -8.51 -12.37
N ASP A 286 18.27 -7.45 -12.15
CA ASP A 286 18.76 -6.61 -13.25
C ASP A 286 19.67 -7.41 -14.19
N LEU A 287 20.44 -8.39 -13.69
CA LEU A 287 21.25 -9.26 -14.55
C LEU A 287 20.40 -10.08 -15.51
N VAL A 288 19.22 -10.53 -15.06
CA VAL A 288 18.28 -11.28 -15.89
C VAL A 288 17.77 -10.37 -17.01
N MET A 289 17.38 -9.13 -16.71
CA MET A 289 16.92 -8.17 -17.71
C MET A 289 18.02 -7.79 -18.70
N VAL A 290 19.23 -7.52 -18.20
CA VAL A 290 20.39 -7.12 -19.00
C VAL A 290 20.88 -8.23 -19.93
N SER A 291 20.71 -9.50 -19.54
CA SER A 291 21.12 -10.65 -20.36
C SER A 291 20.59 -10.57 -21.79
N PHE A 292 19.30 -10.31 -21.97
CA PHE A 292 18.68 -10.16 -23.30
C PHE A 292 19.38 -9.08 -24.16
N TYR A 293 19.73 -7.95 -23.56
CA TYR A 293 20.39 -6.84 -24.25
C TYR A 293 21.84 -7.18 -24.62
N ALA A 294 22.54 -7.95 -23.79
CA ALA A 294 23.86 -8.47 -24.13
C ALA A 294 23.77 -9.49 -25.29
N GLU A 295 22.81 -10.41 -25.24
CA GLU A 295 22.59 -11.43 -26.27
C GLU A 295 22.23 -10.82 -27.63
N ILE A 296 21.34 -9.81 -27.67
CA ILE A 296 20.97 -9.17 -28.94
C ILE A 296 22.13 -8.36 -29.53
N CYS A 297 23.01 -7.80 -28.70
CA CYS A 297 24.27 -7.22 -29.15
C CYS A 297 25.23 -8.27 -29.72
N GLY A 298 25.29 -9.46 -29.13
CA GLY A 298 26.05 -10.60 -29.65
C GLY A 298 25.56 -11.03 -31.03
N LEU A 299 24.24 -11.15 -31.21
CA LEU A 299 23.61 -11.41 -32.50
C LEU A 299 23.94 -10.33 -33.54
N ALA A 300 23.82 -9.05 -33.17
CA ALA A 300 24.17 -7.96 -34.07
C ALA A 300 25.65 -7.98 -34.46
N LYS A 301 26.54 -8.28 -33.51
CA LYS A 301 27.98 -8.42 -33.78
C LYS A 301 28.27 -9.58 -34.72
N LEU A 302 27.58 -10.71 -34.57
CA LEU A 302 27.68 -11.85 -35.50
C LEU A 302 27.25 -11.46 -36.92
N CYS A 303 26.11 -10.77 -37.05
CA CYS A 303 25.64 -10.26 -38.34
C CYS A 303 26.67 -9.31 -39.00
N ASP A 304 27.36 -8.49 -38.21
CA ASP A 304 28.41 -7.58 -38.70
C ASP A 304 29.63 -8.34 -39.25
N ILE A 305 30.08 -9.37 -38.53
CA ILE A 305 31.18 -10.24 -38.95
C ILE A 305 30.82 -10.97 -40.24
N LEU A 306 29.63 -11.58 -40.31
CA LEU A 306 29.18 -12.30 -41.50
C LEU A 306 29.07 -11.39 -42.72
N LYS A 307 28.63 -10.14 -42.52
CA LYS A 307 28.54 -9.17 -43.61
C LYS A 307 29.91 -8.77 -44.13
N LYS A 308 30.87 -8.50 -43.24
CA LYS A 308 32.25 -8.15 -43.61
C LYS A 308 33.00 -9.29 -44.31
N ASN A 309 32.68 -10.54 -43.98
CA ASN A 309 33.29 -11.71 -44.62
C ASN A 309 32.69 -12.04 -46.01
N ASN A 310 31.50 -11.52 -46.32
CA ASN A 310 30.80 -11.72 -47.59
C ASN A 310 30.98 -10.55 -48.59
N CYS A 311 31.73 -9.52 -48.21
CA CYS A 311 32.14 -8.40 -49.07
C CYS A 311 33.62 -8.54 -49.44
#